data_AF-A0A9P6MPG4-F1
#
_entry.id   AF-A0A9P6MPG4-F1
#
_cell.length_a   1.000
_cell.length_b   1.000
_cell.length_c   1.000
_cell.angle_alpha   90.00
_cell.angle_beta   90.00
_cell.angle_gamma   90.00
#
_symmetry.space_group_name_H-M   'P 1'
#
loop_
_entity.id
_entity.type
_entity.pdbx_description
1 polymer ?
#
loop_
_entity_poly.entity_id
_entity_poly.type
_entity_poly.pdbx_seq_one_letter_code
_entity_poly.pdbx_strand_id
1 'polypeptide(L)'
;LGAWSRRLLCNRNVELGSVYSVVKQARDDGYGVMALNPNSHWWVDGRATVTVPTKKDYKLIPGLGSPEEHVAYVLSNIVQNFASKEIFFIAHKYGAHALIQALYNQFDTYKDRVSAVAVIESTHTIDSFPTPEFKKWWSLNGAGYVHSEDTDKGKIEYKPYAGCNCVCAGSVEFDFTLVEKMPDIFRFFRSRNGRDNRFEAYRDRLQTLNEDDPTTVMVTFEDDNNAGSDAEEEVPSY
;
A
#
# COMPACT_ATOMS: atom_id res chain seq x y z
N LEU A 1 0.44 19.35 8.00
CA LEU A 1 0.23 18.25 7.03
C LEU A 1 1.44 17.33 7.09
N GLY A 2 1.25 16.01 7.09
CA GLY A 2 2.34 15.02 7.22
C GLY A 2 3.32 15.07 6.05
N ALA A 3 4.60 14.82 6.32
CA ALA A 3 5.68 14.76 5.33
C ALA A 3 6.10 13.30 5.08
N TRP A 4 6.34 12.92 3.82
CA TRP A 4 6.82 11.56 3.48
C TRP A 4 8.20 11.53 2.82
N SER A 5 8.67 12.64 2.24
CA SER A 5 10.03 12.75 1.70
C SER A 5 10.62 14.12 2.02
N ARG A 6 11.60 14.13 2.93
CA ARG A 6 12.40 15.32 3.22
C ARG A 6 13.14 15.83 1.99
N ARG A 7 13.57 14.92 1.11
CA ARG A 7 14.30 15.25 -0.11
C ARG A 7 13.42 16.01 -1.09
N LEU A 8 12.19 15.52 -1.34
CA LEU A 8 11.23 16.24 -2.17
C LEU A 8 10.80 17.57 -1.55
N LEU A 9 10.61 17.62 -0.23
CA LEU A 9 10.31 18.87 0.48
C LEU A 9 11.40 19.93 0.28
N CYS A 10 12.67 19.56 0.45
CA CYS A 10 13.78 20.50 0.36
C CYS A 10 14.16 20.84 -1.09
N ASN A 11 14.13 19.86 -2.00
CA ASN A 11 14.70 20.00 -3.35
C ASN A 11 13.66 20.28 -4.44
N ARG A 12 12.36 20.15 -4.12
CA ARG A 12 11.26 20.42 -5.06
C ARG A 12 10.28 21.41 -4.46
N ASN A 13 9.34 20.95 -3.63
CA ASN A 13 8.36 21.79 -2.95
C ASN A 13 7.56 21.00 -1.90
N VAL A 14 6.73 21.71 -1.14
CA VAL A 14 5.83 21.14 -0.11
C VAL A 14 4.80 20.19 -0.71
N GLU A 15 4.32 20.43 -1.93
CA GLU A 15 3.26 19.64 -2.57
C GLU A 15 3.72 18.22 -2.90
N LEU A 16 4.97 18.06 -3.34
CA LEU A 16 5.54 16.77 -3.71
C LEU A 16 6.10 15.96 -2.52
N GLY A 17 6.49 16.64 -1.44
CA GLY A 17 7.10 16.00 -0.27
C GLY A 17 6.16 15.77 0.93
N SER A 18 4.89 16.20 0.82
CA SER A 18 3.90 16.10 1.89
C SER A 18 2.57 15.56 1.39
N VAL A 19 1.73 15.10 2.33
CA VAL A 19 0.36 14.61 2.09
C VAL A 19 -0.58 15.60 1.43
N TYR A 20 -0.14 16.84 1.20
CA TYR A 20 -0.93 17.86 0.55
C TYR A 20 -1.47 17.44 -0.83
N SER A 21 -0.64 16.93 -1.73
CA SER A 21 -1.07 16.55 -3.09
C SER A 21 -2.13 15.44 -3.08
N VAL A 22 -1.91 14.42 -2.24
CA VAL A 22 -2.88 13.32 -2.04
C VAL A 22 -4.18 13.85 -1.44
N VAL A 23 -4.11 14.69 -0.40
CA VAL A 23 -5.30 15.28 0.24
C VAL A 23 -6.07 16.16 -0.74
N LYS A 24 -5.36 16.97 -1.54
CA LYS A 24 -5.97 17.83 -2.55
C LYS A 24 -6.71 16.99 -3.59
N GLN A 25 -6.04 16.00 -4.20
CA GLN A 25 -6.67 15.13 -5.19
C GLN A 25 -7.87 14.38 -4.61
N ALA A 26 -7.75 13.82 -3.39
CA ALA A 26 -8.86 13.12 -2.75
C ALA A 26 -10.06 14.04 -2.50
N ARG A 27 -9.83 15.29 -2.09
CA ARG A 27 -10.92 16.26 -1.89
C ARG A 27 -11.56 16.70 -3.20
N ASP A 28 -10.76 16.89 -4.24
CA ASP A 28 -11.24 17.24 -5.59
C ASP A 28 -12.13 16.11 -6.15
N ASP A 29 -11.81 14.84 -5.84
CA ASP A 29 -12.60 13.66 -6.19
C ASP A 29 -13.80 13.40 -5.23
N GLY A 30 -14.01 14.25 -4.21
CA GLY A 30 -15.16 14.19 -3.31
C GLY A 30 -15.00 13.28 -2.08
N TYR A 31 -13.80 12.78 -1.79
CA TYR A 31 -13.54 11.93 -0.63
C TYR A 31 -13.41 12.74 0.68
N GLY A 32 -13.90 12.16 1.78
CA GLY A 32 -13.48 12.52 3.13
C GLY A 32 -12.07 12.01 3.39
N VAL A 33 -11.19 12.83 3.98
CA VAL A 33 -9.76 12.49 4.13
C VAL A 33 -9.35 12.47 5.60
N MET A 34 -8.71 11.37 6.01
CA MET A 34 -8.00 11.26 7.28
C MET A 34 -6.54 10.89 7.01
N ALA A 35 -5.61 11.66 7.56
CA ALA A 35 -4.17 11.41 7.45
C ALA A 35 -3.61 10.97 8.80
N LEU A 36 -2.95 9.82 8.83
CA LEU A 36 -2.26 9.31 10.02
C LEU A 36 -0.78 9.67 9.97
N ASN A 37 -0.19 9.87 11.15
CA ASN A 37 1.26 9.90 11.31
C ASN A 37 1.66 8.81 12.31
N PRO A 38 1.78 7.56 11.84
CA PRO A 38 1.95 6.42 12.72
C PRO A 38 3.33 6.39 13.38
N ASN A 39 4.26 7.32 13.08
CA ASN A 39 5.59 7.36 13.71
C ASN A 39 5.67 8.29 14.93
N SER A 40 4.60 9.03 15.25
CA SER A 40 4.60 10.03 16.33
C SER A 40 4.14 9.43 17.66
N HIS A 41 5.03 8.67 18.31
CA HIS A 41 4.74 7.91 19.54
C HIS A 41 4.96 8.68 20.84
N TRP A 42 5.72 9.77 20.78
CA TRP A 42 6.15 10.53 21.96
C TRP A 42 5.25 11.72 22.20
N TRP A 43 4.86 11.94 23.46
CA TRP A 43 4.18 13.18 23.86
C TRP A 43 5.17 14.12 24.56
N VAL A 44 5.50 15.22 23.91
CA VAL A 44 6.50 16.19 24.37
C VAL A 44 5.93 17.59 24.20
N ASP A 45 6.00 18.42 25.24
CA ASP A 45 5.57 19.83 25.21
C ASP A 45 4.15 20.03 24.65
N GLY A 46 3.20 19.17 25.05
CA GLY A 46 1.80 19.27 24.64
C GLY A 46 1.50 18.85 23.20
N ARG A 47 2.43 18.15 22.53
CA ARG A 47 2.25 17.66 21.16
C ARG A 47 2.88 16.29 20.93
N ALA A 48 2.37 15.56 19.94
CA ALA A 48 2.99 14.34 19.45
C ALA A 48 4.26 14.67 18.64
N THR A 49 5.32 13.87 18.80
CA THR A 49 6.59 14.03 18.09
C THR A 49 7.23 12.71 17.69
N VAL A 50 7.99 12.74 16.59
CA VAL A 50 8.82 11.64 16.08
C VAL A 50 10.25 11.70 16.62
N THR A 51 10.64 12.81 17.24
CA THR A 51 12.00 12.98 17.78
C THR A 51 12.10 12.24 19.12
N VAL A 52 12.98 11.25 19.17
CA VAL A 52 13.32 10.56 20.42
C VAL A 52 13.94 11.57 21.38
N PRO A 53 13.34 11.79 22.56
CA PRO A 53 13.88 12.77 23.50
C PRO A 53 15.20 12.30 24.11
N THR A 54 16.20 13.18 24.19
CA THR A 54 17.56 12.86 24.67
C THR A 54 17.76 12.98 26.18
N LYS A 55 16.76 13.46 26.93
CA LYS A 55 16.77 13.56 28.41
C LYS A 55 15.58 12.79 29.01
N LYS A 56 15.74 12.29 30.24
CA LYS A 56 14.85 11.31 30.91
C LYS A 56 13.35 11.70 30.98
N ASP A 57 12.54 10.64 30.96
CA ASP A 57 11.11 10.51 31.32
C ASP A 57 10.08 11.27 30.47
N TYR A 58 10.04 10.97 29.17
CA TYR A 58 8.88 11.29 28.34
C TYR A 58 7.95 10.11 28.24
N LYS A 59 6.65 10.39 28.32
CA LYS A 59 5.61 9.36 28.23
C LYS A 59 5.35 9.04 26.76
N LEU A 60 5.34 7.75 26.45
CA LEU A 60 4.68 7.26 25.24
C LEU A 60 3.21 7.64 25.32
N ILE A 61 2.60 7.91 24.17
CA ILE A 61 1.14 8.05 24.11
C ILE A 61 0.55 6.65 24.39
N PRO A 62 -0.26 6.47 25.45
CA PRO A 62 -0.75 5.15 25.82
C PRO A 62 -1.48 4.46 24.67
N GLY A 63 -1.10 3.21 24.37
CA GLY A 63 -1.69 2.42 23.29
C GLY A 63 -1.26 2.84 21.88
N LEU A 64 -0.30 3.74 21.72
CA LEU A 64 0.29 4.17 20.44
C LEU A 64 1.83 4.09 20.48
N GLY A 65 2.39 3.07 21.14
CA GLY A 65 3.83 2.90 21.34
C GLY A 65 4.58 2.43 20.09
N SER A 66 3.88 1.88 19.10
CA SER A 66 4.42 1.49 17.79
C SER A 66 3.51 1.91 16.63
N PRO A 67 4.02 1.93 15.37
CA PRO A 67 3.19 2.21 14.20
C PRO A 67 1.99 1.28 14.06
N GLU A 68 2.16 0.00 14.39
CA GLU A 68 1.12 -1.03 14.40
C GLU A 68 0.04 -0.70 15.41
N GLU A 69 0.43 -0.41 16.66
CA GLU A 69 -0.51 -0.02 17.71
C GLU A 69 -1.28 1.25 17.34
N HIS A 70 -0.60 2.23 16.75
CA HIS A 70 -1.22 3.47 16.29
C HIS A 70 -2.30 3.20 15.23
N VAL A 71 -1.95 2.47 14.17
CA VAL A 71 -2.89 2.20 13.08
C VAL A 71 -4.05 1.32 13.57
N ALA A 72 -3.77 0.31 14.39
CA ALA A 72 -4.79 -0.53 15.00
C ALA A 72 -5.78 0.30 15.85
N TYR A 73 -5.26 1.19 16.70
CA TYR A 73 -6.08 2.07 17.53
C TYR A 73 -6.99 2.98 16.68
N VAL A 74 -6.42 3.62 15.66
CA VAL A 74 -7.19 4.53 14.78
C VAL A 74 -8.29 3.76 14.05
N LEU A 75 -8.01 2.56 13.57
CA LEU A 75 -9.02 1.70 12.97
C LEU A 75 -10.14 1.41 13.99
N SER A 76 -9.81 0.84 15.15
CA SER A 76 -10.84 0.39 16.10
C SER A 76 -11.65 1.53 16.75
N ASN A 77 -11.05 2.71 16.94
CA ASN A 77 -11.69 3.79 17.71
C ASN A 77 -12.23 4.94 16.85
N ILE A 78 -11.71 5.11 15.62
CA ILE A 78 -12.05 6.25 14.77
C ILE A 78 -12.69 5.75 13.47
N VAL A 79 -11.97 4.98 12.66
CA VAL A 79 -12.45 4.55 11.32
C VAL A 79 -13.68 3.66 11.42
N GLN A 80 -13.72 2.77 12.41
CA GLN A 80 -14.87 1.88 12.64
C GLN A 80 -16.18 2.67 12.78
N ASN A 81 -16.11 3.89 13.32
CA ASN A 81 -17.27 4.76 13.56
C ASN A 81 -17.62 5.66 12.37
N PHE A 82 -16.87 5.61 11.26
CA PHE A 82 -17.21 6.38 10.06
C PHE A 82 -18.54 5.90 9.47
N ALA A 83 -19.39 6.86 9.07
CA ALA A 83 -20.63 6.57 8.35
C ALA A 83 -20.37 6.03 6.92
N SER A 84 -19.17 6.24 6.38
CA SER A 84 -18.81 5.74 5.05
C SER A 84 -18.82 4.22 5.02
N LYS A 85 -19.49 3.67 3.99
CA LYS A 85 -19.50 2.25 3.67
C LYS A 85 -18.29 1.83 2.83
N GLU A 86 -17.61 2.81 2.23
CA GLU A 86 -16.46 2.59 1.34
C GLU A 86 -15.24 3.30 1.90
N ILE A 87 -14.19 2.53 2.12
CA ILE A 87 -12.93 2.99 2.71
C ILE A 87 -11.81 2.64 1.74
N PHE A 88 -10.99 3.64 1.47
CA PHE A 88 -9.82 3.56 0.61
C PHE A 88 -8.59 3.89 1.45
N PHE A 89 -7.52 3.12 1.26
CA PHE A 89 -6.26 3.37 1.96
C PHE A 89 -5.13 3.63 0.98
N ILE A 90 -4.33 4.65 1.27
CA ILE A 90 -3.00 4.85 0.69
C ILE A 90 -2.01 4.72 1.84
N ALA A 91 -1.12 3.74 1.78
CA ALA A 91 -0.13 3.49 2.82
C ALA A 91 1.27 3.42 2.22
N HIS A 92 2.21 4.15 2.84
CA HIS A 92 3.56 4.32 2.30
C HIS A 92 4.60 3.65 3.20
N LYS A 93 5.53 2.90 2.59
CA LYS A 93 6.63 2.20 3.26
C LYS A 93 6.13 1.32 4.42
N TYR A 94 6.75 1.44 5.60
CA TYR A 94 6.38 0.66 6.79
C TYR A 94 4.95 0.92 7.27
N GLY A 95 4.36 2.08 6.95
CA GLY A 95 2.95 2.35 7.25
C GLY A 95 2.00 1.36 6.57
N ALA A 96 2.40 0.77 5.43
CA ALA A 96 1.64 -0.31 4.80
C ALA A 96 1.71 -1.62 5.60
N HIS A 97 2.86 -1.96 6.18
CA HIS A 97 2.94 -3.13 7.06
C HIS A 97 2.00 -2.98 8.27
N ALA A 98 2.08 -1.84 8.97
CA ALA A 98 1.21 -1.53 10.10
C ALA A 98 -0.29 -1.57 9.72
N LEU A 99 -0.66 -1.05 8.54
CA LEU A 99 -2.03 -1.11 8.04
C LEU A 99 -2.48 -2.54 7.75
N ILE A 100 -1.68 -3.33 7.03
CA ILE A 100 -2.05 -4.70 6.66
C ILE A 100 -2.21 -5.55 7.92
N GLN A 101 -1.30 -5.41 8.90
CA GLN A 101 -1.43 -6.09 10.19
C GLN A 101 -2.70 -5.67 10.94
N ALA A 102 -3.02 -4.38 10.97
CA ALA A 102 -4.25 -3.91 11.61
C ALA A 102 -5.52 -4.43 10.90
N LEU A 103 -5.52 -4.47 9.56
CA LEU A 103 -6.61 -5.04 8.76
C LEU A 103 -6.75 -6.55 8.97
N TYR A 104 -5.64 -7.28 9.05
CA TYR A 104 -5.63 -8.71 9.36
C TYR A 104 -6.25 -8.98 10.74
N ASN A 105 -5.81 -8.24 11.76
CA ASN A 105 -6.31 -8.40 13.14
C ASN A 105 -7.78 -7.98 13.30
N GLN A 106 -8.30 -7.14 12.39
CA GLN A 106 -9.67 -6.61 12.42
C GLN A 106 -10.46 -7.04 11.18
N PHE A 107 -10.12 -8.19 10.59
CA PHE A 107 -10.55 -8.58 9.26
C PHE A 107 -12.08 -8.57 9.09
N ASP A 108 -12.82 -9.21 9.99
CA ASP A 108 -14.29 -9.25 9.92
C ASP A 108 -14.95 -7.87 10.01
N THR A 109 -14.29 -6.90 10.63
CA THR A 109 -14.80 -5.53 10.74
C THR A 109 -14.64 -4.75 9.43
N TYR A 110 -13.61 -5.07 8.64
CA TYR A 110 -13.17 -4.26 7.50
C TYR A 110 -13.34 -4.91 6.14
N LYS A 111 -13.41 -6.24 6.05
CA LYS A 111 -13.41 -6.97 4.78
C LYS A 111 -14.49 -6.50 3.80
N ASP A 112 -15.64 -6.09 4.33
CA ASP A 112 -16.80 -5.62 3.55
C ASP A 112 -16.87 -4.10 3.34
N ARG A 113 -16.00 -3.33 4.02
CA ARG A 113 -15.99 -1.85 3.97
C ARG A 113 -14.82 -1.29 3.17
N VAL A 114 -13.73 -2.04 3.08
CA VAL A 114 -12.50 -1.60 2.42
C VAL A 114 -12.56 -1.95 0.94
N SER A 115 -12.69 -0.91 0.12
CA SER A 115 -12.89 -1.04 -1.33
C SER A 115 -11.57 -1.24 -2.07
N ALA A 116 -10.51 -0.57 -1.64
CA ALA A 116 -9.17 -0.70 -2.20
C ALA A 116 -8.07 -0.25 -1.22
N VAL A 117 -6.90 -0.88 -1.34
CA VAL A 117 -5.67 -0.54 -0.61
C VAL A 117 -4.53 -0.35 -1.60
N ALA A 118 -4.01 0.86 -1.70
CA ALA A 118 -2.80 1.17 -2.45
C ALA A 118 -1.60 1.23 -1.49
N VAL A 119 -0.62 0.34 -1.67
CA VAL A 119 0.62 0.33 -0.88
C VAL A 119 1.79 0.80 -1.72
N ILE A 120 2.52 1.79 -1.21
CA ILE A 120 3.54 2.51 -1.96
C ILE A 120 4.90 2.20 -1.37
N GLU A 121 5.80 1.63 -2.17
CA GLU A 121 7.14 1.20 -1.74
C GLU A 121 7.12 0.39 -0.43
N SER A 122 6.14 -0.51 -0.33
CA SER A 122 5.96 -1.31 0.88
C SER A 122 6.93 -2.49 0.91
N THR A 123 7.41 -2.80 2.11
CA THR A 123 8.26 -3.96 2.39
C THR A 123 7.49 -5.09 3.10
N HIS A 124 6.16 -5.11 3.00
CA HIS A 124 5.36 -6.15 3.63
C HIS A 124 5.60 -7.52 2.96
N THR A 125 5.38 -8.58 3.72
CA THR A 125 5.26 -9.94 3.20
C THR A 125 3.90 -10.51 3.59
N ILE A 126 3.23 -11.17 2.63
CA ILE A 126 1.96 -11.83 2.84
C ILE A 126 2.08 -13.06 3.73
N ASP A 127 3.29 -13.61 3.88
CA ASP A 127 3.53 -14.82 4.69
C ASP A 127 3.35 -14.56 6.19
N SER A 128 3.43 -13.30 6.63
CA SER A 128 3.06 -12.89 7.98
C SER A 128 1.56 -13.06 8.27
N PHE A 129 0.73 -13.28 7.25
CA PHE A 129 -0.73 -13.34 7.33
C PHE A 129 -1.24 -14.66 6.73
N PRO A 130 -1.11 -15.79 7.45
CA PRO A 130 -1.25 -17.12 6.87
C PRO A 130 -2.68 -17.52 6.48
N THR A 131 -3.71 -16.80 6.96
CA THR A 131 -5.12 -17.15 6.71
C THR A 131 -5.46 -17.05 5.21
N PRO A 132 -5.86 -18.17 4.55
CA PRO A 132 -6.16 -18.17 3.11
C PRO A 132 -7.24 -17.17 2.72
N GLU A 133 -8.24 -16.99 3.57
CA GLU A 133 -9.32 -16.03 3.37
C GLU A 133 -8.78 -14.59 3.29
N PHE A 134 -7.89 -14.21 4.20
CA PHE A 134 -7.24 -12.90 4.17
C PHE A 134 -6.32 -12.74 2.96
N LYS A 135 -5.51 -13.75 2.62
CA LYS A 135 -4.65 -13.70 1.43
C LYS A 135 -5.46 -13.50 0.15
N LYS A 136 -6.60 -14.18 0.03
CA LYS A 136 -7.53 -14.02 -1.09
C LYS A 136 -8.20 -12.65 -1.09
N TRP A 137 -8.62 -12.14 0.06
CA TRP A 137 -9.14 -10.78 0.16
C TRP A 137 -8.08 -9.75 -0.23
N TRP A 138 -6.85 -9.90 0.29
CA TRP A 138 -5.73 -9.02 0.00
C TRP A 138 -5.41 -8.99 -1.49
N SER A 139 -5.36 -10.14 -2.18
CA SER A 139 -5.07 -10.17 -3.62
C SER A 139 -6.17 -9.54 -4.49
N LEU A 140 -7.40 -9.40 -3.97
CA LEU A 140 -8.54 -8.81 -4.69
C LEU A 140 -8.81 -7.35 -4.34
N ASN A 141 -8.16 -6.81 -3.31
CA ASN A 141 -8.39 -5.46 -2.78
C ASN A 141 -7.10 -4.63 -2.66
N GLY A 142 -5.94 -5.25 -2.61
CA GLY A 142 -4.64 -4.61 -2.49
C GLY A 142 -3.89 -4.50 -3.81
N ALA A 143 -3.20 -3.38 -4.01
CA ALA A 143 -2.27 -3.17 -5.11
C ALA A 143 -1.01 -2.46 -4.64
N GLY A 144 0.15 -3.00 -5.04
CA GLY A 144 1.45 -2.38 -4.80
C GLY A 144 1.81 -1.37 -5.88
N TYR A 145 2.51 -0.31 -5.51
CA TYR A 145 3.16 0.62 -6.43
C TYR A 145 4.63 0.71 -6.03
N VAL A 146 5.50 0.24 -6.92
CA VAL A 146 6.89 -0.05 -6.61
C VAL A 146 7.83 0.65 -7.59
N HIS A 147 8.95 1.10 -7.09
CA HIS A 147 10.00 1.70 -7.91
C HIS A 147 10.55 0.64 -8.87
N SER A 148 10.73 1.04 -10.11
CA SER A 148 11.25 0.20 -11.19
C SER A 148 12.03 1.07 -12.16
N GLU A 149 12.76 0.43 -13.05
CA GLU A 149 13.35 1.10 -14.21
C GLU A 149 12.25 1.65 -15.13
N ASP A 150 12.57 2.69 -15.91
CA ASP A 150 11.64 3.36 -16.83
C ASP A 150 11.16 2.40 -17.95
N THR A 151 11.99 1.43 -18.32
CA THR A 151 11.65 0.34 -19.27
C THR A 151 10.49 -0.54 -18.78
N ASP A 152 10.24 -0.57 -17.47
CA ASP A 152 9.16 -1.33 -16.84
C ASP A 152 7.94 -0.46 -16.49
N LYS A 153 7.96 0.83 -16.85
CA LYS A 153 6.90 1.76 -16.48
C LYS A 153 5.52 1.28 -16.91
N GLY A 154 4.64 1.12 -15.91
CA GLY A 154 3.26 0.69 -16.13
C GLY A 154 3.07 -0.81 -16.28
N LYS A 155 4.16 -1.62 -16.29
CA LYS A 155 4.04 -3.07 -16.16
C LYS A 155 3.38 -3.42 -14.83
N ILE A 156 2.59 -4.48 -14.83
CA ILE A 156 1.91 -5.00 -13.65
C ILE A 156 2.32 -6.44 -13.47
N GLU A 157 2.87 -6.74 -12.30
CA GLU A 157 3.40 -8.06 -11.98
C GLU A 157 2.84 -8.55 -10.66
N TYR A 158 2.42 -9.80 -10.60
CA TYR A 158 2.08 -10.44 -9.34
C TYR A 158 3.36 -10.73 -8.57
N LYS A 159 3.50 -10.16 -7.37
CA LYS A 159 4.65 -10.44 -6.50
C LYS A 159 4.22 -11.45 -5.42
N PRO A 160 4.65 -12.73 -5.48
CA PRO A 160 4.20 -13.75 -4.54
C PRO A 160 4.44 -13.38 -3.07
N TYR A 161 5.59 -12.75 -2.78
CA TYR A 161 5.90 -12.29 -1.42
C TYR A 161 4.96 -11.18 -0.94
N ALA A 162 4.48 -10.31 -1.82
CA ALA A 162 3.54 -9.24 -1.47
C ALA A 162 2.09 -9.75 -1.45
N GLY A 163 1.79 -10.85 -2.16
CA GLY A 163 0.46 -11.43 -2.26
C GLY A 163 -0.54 -10.58 -3.06
N CYS A 164 -0.05 -9.65 -3.88
CA CYS A 164 -0.87 -8.77 -4.71
C CYS A 164 -0.15 -8.39 -6.01
N ASN A 165 -0.90 -7.78 -6.93
CA ASN A 165 -0.34 -7.18 -8.14
C ASN A 165 0.40 -5.89 -7.78
N CYS A 166 1.57 -5.69 -8.36
CA CYS A 166 2.42 -4.52 -8.19
C CYS A 166 2.59 -3.78 -9.52
N VAL A 167 2.25 -2.50 -9.53
CA VAL A 167 2.44 -1.58 -10.66
C VAL A 167 3.86 -0.99 -10.60
N CYS A 168 4.63 -1.23 -11.66
CA CYS A 168 5.98 -0.71 -11.83
C CYS A 168 5.94 0.78 -12.15
N ALA A 169 6.65 1.57 -11.33
CA ALA A 169 6.53 3.01 -11.33
C ALA A 169 7.21 3.67 -12.54
N GLY A 170 8.38 3.15 -12.93
CA GLY A 170 9.29 3.81 -13.85
C GLY A 170 9.89 5.10 -13.30
N SER A 171 9.81 5.30 -11.98
CA SER A 171 10.27 6.54 -11.34
C SER A 171 11.78 6.68 -11.46
N VAL A 172 12.27 7.88 -11.75
CA VAL A 172 13.71 8.17 -11.77
C VAL A 172 14.35 7.90 -10.40
N GLU A 173 13.59 8.15 -9.33
CA GLU A 173 14.04 7.86 -7.97
C GLU A 173 12.85 7.37 -7.14
N PHE A 174 13.16 6.54 -6.16
CA PHE A 174 12.22 5.90 -5.24
C PHE A 174 11.21 6.87 -4.57
N ASP A 175 11.62 8.09 -4.20
CA ASP A 175 10.69 9.01 -3.52
C ASP A 175 9.59 9.56 -4.45
N PHE A 176 9.75 9.48 -5.78
CA PHE A 176 8.79 10.00 -6.74
C PHE A 176 7.62 9.05 -7.01
N THR A 177 7.72 7.77 -6.63
CA THR A 177 6.70 6.75 -6.96
C THR A 177 5.29 7.16 -6.55
N LEU A 178 5.09 7.69 -5.33
CA LEU A 178 3.77 8.15 -4.90
C LEU A 178 3.23 9.28 -5.79
N VAL A 179 4.07 10.26 -6.11
CA VAL A 179 3.66 11.43 -6.89
C VAL A 179 3.31 11.01 -8.32
N GLU A 180 4.18 10.21 -8.94
CA GLU A 180 4.02 9.78 -10.33
C GLU A 180 2.86 8.81 -10.52
N LYS A 181 2.60 7.95 -9.53
CA LYS A 181 1.50 6.97 -9.57
C LYS A 181 0.21 7.42 -8.90
N MET A 182 0.15 8.66 -8.41
CA MET A 182 -1.09 9.23 -7.88
C MET A 182 -2.26 9.13 -8.87
N PRO A 183 -2.11 9.46 -10.18
CA PRO A 183 -3.19 9.30 -11.14
C PRO A 183 -3.69 7.85 -11.24
N ASP A 184 -2.79 6.87 -11.24
CA ASP A 184 -3.12 5.43 -11.28
C ASP A 184 -3.84 4.97 -10.02
N ILE A 185 -3.40 5.42 -8.83
CA ILE A 185 -4.04 5.11 -7.54
C ILE A 185 -5.49 5.62 -7.53
N PHE A 186 -5.72 6.85 -7.97
CA PHE A 186 -7.09 7.39 -8.00
C PHE A 186 -7.94 6.80 -9.13
N ARG A 187 -7.35 6.34 -10.24
CA ARG A 187 -8.07 5.51 -11.22
C ARG A 187 -8.56 4.20 -10.60
N PHE A 188 -7.70 3.52 -9.84
CA PHE A 188 -8.06 2.33 -9.06
C PHE A 188 -9.17 2.62 -8.04
N PHE A 189 -9.12 3.75 -7.33
CA PHE A 189 -10.17 4.08 -6.38
C PHE A 189 -11.50 4.38 -7.06
N ARG A 190 -11.48 5.10 -8.19
CA ARG A 190 -12.69 5.38 -8.97
C ARG A 190 -13.31 4.12 -9.58
N SER A 191 -12.49 3.16 -10.06
CA SER A 191 -13.00 1.89 -10.59
C SER A 191 -13.66 1.00 -9.53
N ARG A 192 -13.37 1.26 -8.24
CA ARG A 192 -13.96 0.57 -7.08
C ARG A 192 -15.09 1.32 -6.39
N ASN A 193 -15.34 2.58 -6.75
CA ASN A 193 -16.37 3.41 -6.16
C ASN A 193 -17.78 2.87 -6.48
N GLY A 194 -18.62 2.71 -5.46
CA GLY A 194 -19.98 2.18 -5.61
C GLY A 194 -20.08 0.67 -5.86
N ARG A 195 -18.99 -0.09 -5.69
CA ARG A 195 -18.98 -1.56 -5.86
C ARG A 195 -19.63 -2.26 -4.66
N ASP A 196 -20.25 -3.42 -4.89
CA ASP A 196 -20.61 -4.34 -3.79
C ASP A 196 -19.33 -4.90 -3.14
N ASN A 197 -18.94 -4.30 -2.01
CA ASN A 197 -17.72 -4.63 -1.29
C ASN A 197 -17.88 -5.83 -0.35
N ARG A 198 -19.05 -6.47 -0.28
CA ARG A 198 -19.20 -7.71 0.51
C ARG A 198 -18.28 -8.78 -0.03
N PHE A 199 -17.35 -9.28 0.78
CA PHE A 199 -16.32 -10.20 0.33
C PHE A 199 -16.90 -11.48 -0.28
N GLU A 200 -17.95 -12.02 0.33
CA GLU A 200 -18.71 -13.17 -0.18
C GLU A 200 -19.30 -12.93 -1.58
N ALA A 201 -19.63 -11.68 -1.91
CA ALA A 201 -20.22 -11.37 -3.21
C ALA A 201 -19.21 -11.54 -4.35
N TYR A 202 -17.91 -11.29 -4.12
CA TYR A 202 -16.92 -11.25 -5.21
C TYR A 202 -15.73 -12.22 -5.08
N ARG A 203 -15.51 -12.86 -3.92
CA ARG A 203 -14.33 -13.72 -3.70
C ARG A 203 -14.18 -14.88 -4.68
N ASP A 204 -15.32 -15.41 -5.16
CA ASP A 204 -15.41 -16.57 -6.05
C ASP A 204 -15.78 -16.18 -7.50
N ARG A 205 -15.93 -14.88 -7.79
CA ARG A 205 -16.23 -14.40 -9.14
C ARG A 205 -14.96 -14.33 -9.97
N LEU A 206 -15.07 -14.75 -11.23
CA LEU A 206 -14.10 -14.36 -12.25
C LEU A 206 -14.22 -12.84 -12.45
N GLN A 207 -13.19 -12.11 -12.04
CA GLN A 207 -13.13 -10.68 -12.28
C GLN A 207 -12.80 -10.44 -13.75
N THR A 208 -13.64 -9.67 -14.43
CA THR A 208 -13.35 -9.22 -15.79
C THR A 208 -12.15 -8.29 -15.74
N LEU A 209 -11.24 -8.44 -16.71
CA LEU A 209 -10.10 -7.53 -16.87
C LEU A 209 -10.60 -6.08 -16.94
N ASN A 210 -9.98 -5.22 -16.14
CA ASN A 210 -10.21 -3.79 -16.10
C ASN A 210 -8.86 -3.09 -15.95
N GLU A 211 -8.49 -2.32 -16.97
CA GLU A 211 -7.19 -1.62 -17.03
C GLU A 211 -7.05 -0.54 -15.94
N ASP A 212 -8.16 -0.02 -15.42
CA ASP A 212 -8.17 0.93 -14.30
C ASP A 212 -8.16 0.23 -12.93
N ASP A 213 -8.17 -1.11 -12.89
CA ASP A 213 -8.16 -1.91 -11.67
C ASP A 213 -7.01 -2.92 -11.69
N PRO A 214 -5.86 -2.57 -11.08
CA PRO A 214 -4.66 -3.39 -11.14
C PRO A 214 -4.84 -4.78 -10.53
N THR A 215 -5.87 -5.05 -9.73
CA THR A 215 -6.09 -6.40 -9.17
C THR A 215 -6.76 -7.36 -10.16
N THR A 216 -7.27 -6.86 -11.29
CA THR A 216 -7.95 -7.67 -12.32
C THR A 216 -7.03 -8.02 -13.48
N VAL A 217 -5.82 -7.45 -13.52
CA VAL A 217 -4.86 -7.66 -14.59
C VAL A 217 -4.31 -9.08 -14.53
N MET A 218 -4.45 -9.78 -15.66
CA MET A 218 -3.87 -11.12 -15.85
C MET A 218 -2.36 -10.97 -16.03
N VAL A 219 -1.59 -11.59 -15.14
CA VAL A 219 -0.13 -11.64 -15.24
C VAL A 219 0.24 -12.95 -15.92
N THR A 220 0.91 -12.86 -17.06
CA THR A 220 1.54 -14.04 -17.69
C THR A 220 2.74 -14.43 -16.85
N PHE A 221 2.72 -15.64 -16.29
CA PHE A 221 3.92 -16.23 -15.71
C PHE A 221 4.81 -16.62 -16.90
N GLU A 222 5.99 -16.02 -17.02
CA GLU A 222 7.02 -16.60 -17.88
C GLU A 222 7.41 -17.93 -17.23
N ASP A 223 7.09 -19.03 -17.91
CA ASP A 223 7.52 -20.36 -17.47
C ASP A 223 9.06 -20.38 -17.51
N ASP A 224 9.69 -20.51 -16.34
CA ASP A 224 11.13 -20.79 -16.16
C ASP A 224 11.51 -22.21 -16.67
N ASN A 225 10.98 -22.65 -17.81
CA ASN A 225 11.30 -23.91 -18.46
C ASN A 225 12.18 -23.73 -19.70
N ASN A 226 13.16 -22.84 -19.60
CA ASN A 226 14.29 -22.84 -20.53
C ASN A 226 15.62 -22.86 -19.77
N ALA A 227 15.74 -23.83 -18.85
CA ALA A 227 17.05 -24.38 -18.51
C ALA A 227 17.58 -25.04 -19.80
N GLY A 228 18.49 -24.32 -20.45
CA GLY A 228 19.12 -24.73 -21.69
C GLY A 228 19.67 -26.15 -21.56
N SER A 229 19.40 -26.95 -22.58
CA SER A 229 20.16 -28.15 -22.87
C SER A 229 21.63 -27.75 -22.99
N ASP A 230 22.44 -28.11 -22.00
CA ASP A 230 23.89 -28.15 -22.15
C ASP A 230 24.20 -29.16 -23.25
N ALA A 231 24.50 -28.64 -24.43
CA ALA A 231 25.09 -29.41 -25.50
C ALA A 231 26.52 -29.77 -25.06
N GLU A 232 26.80 -31.07 -25.01
CA GLU A 232 28.12 -31.63 -24.80
C GLU A 232 29.09 -31.02 -25.83
N GLU A 233 30.03 -30.18 -25.36
CA GLU A 233 31.20 -29.82 -26.16
C GLU A 233 32.14 -31.03 -26.19
N GLU A 234 32.09 -31.78 -27.30
CA GLU A 234 33.15 -32.70 -27.70
C GLU A 234 34.48 -31.93 -27.83
N VAL A 235 35.44 -32.26 -26.99
CA VAL A 235 36.82 -31.76 -27.07
C VAL A 235 37.51 -32.43 -28.26
N PRO A 236 38.01 -31.69 -29.28
CA PRO A 236 38.80 -32.30 -30.34
C PRO A 236 40.22 -32.57 -29.83
N SER A 237 40.66 -33.83 -29.90
CA SER A 237 42.07 -34.18 -29.82
C SER A 237 42.80 -33.68 -31.07
N TYR A 238 43.83 -32.85 -30.92
CA TYR A 238 45.18 -32.98 -31.52
C TYR A 238 46.10 -31.88 -31.00
#